data_AF-A0A3M1JBI4-F1
#
_entry.id   AF-A0A3M1JBI4-F1
#
_cell.length_a   1.000
_cell.length_b   1.000
_cell.length_c   1.000
_cell.angle_alpha   90.00
_cell.angle_beta   90.00
_cell.angle_gamma   90.00
#
_symmetry.space_group_name_H-M   'P 1'
#
loop_
_entity.id
_entity.type
_entity.pdbx_description
1 polymer ?
#
loop_
_entity_poly.entity_id
_entity_poly.type
_entity_poly.pdbx_seq_one_letter_code
_entity_poly.pdbx_strand_id
1 'polypeptide(L)' 'MNPPNRSNSYQSYILRCWEERSTQQDQPGVWRFSLEDVRTGRLMGFATLEAMVTYVQNKLAPTNK' A
#
# COMPACT_ATOMS: atom_id res chain seq x y z
N MET A 1 27.20 15.20 -22.46
CA MET A 1 25.74 15.44 -22.38
C MET A 1 25.19 14.48 -21.34
N ASN A 2 24.92 14.94 -20.11
CA ASN A 2 24.30 14.09 -19.10
C ASN A 2 22.82 13.91 -19.47
N PRO A 3 22.27 12.68 -19.48
CA PRO A 3 20.85 12.51 -19.69
C PRO A 3 20.06 13.21 -18.58
N PRO A 4 18.90 13.82 -18.88
CA PRO A 4 18.06 14.41 -17.86
C PRO A 4 17.72 13.32 -16.84
N ASN A 5 18.05 13.60 -15.57
CA ASN A 5 17.68 12.79 -14.42
C ASN A 5 16.14 12.72 -14.39
N ARG A 6 15.59 11.66 -14.99
CA ARG A 6 14.14 11.43 -15.02
C ARG A 6 13.74 11.27 -13.56
N SER A 7 12.97 12.24 -13.07
CA SER A 7 12.43 12.29 -11.72
C SER A 7 12.02 10.89 -11.26
N ASN A 8 12.78 10.38 -10.29
CA ASN A 8 12.68 9.04 -9.71
C ASN A 8 11.41 8.89 -8.82
N SER A 9 10.35 9.64 -9.12
CA SER A 9 9.20 9.92 -8.26
C SER A 9 7.95 9.13 -8.63
N TYR A 10 8.04 8.20 -9.59
CA TYR A 10 6.91 7.36 -9.96
C TYR A 10 6.91 6.08 -9.13
N GLN A 11 5.83 5.86 -8.37
CA GLN A 11 5.62 4.67 -7.54
C GLN A 11 4.32 4.00 -7.97
N SER A 12 4.35 2.68 -8.15
CA SER A 12 3.18 1.87 -8.52
C SER A 12 2.98 0.76 -7.51
N TYR A 13 1.72 0.54 -7.14
CA TYR A 13 1.32 -0.48 -6.18
C TYR A 13 0.14 -1.28 -6.71
N ILE A 14 0.09 -2.58 -6.39
CA ILE A 14 -1.12 -3.39 -6.53
C ILE A 14 -1.81 -3.42 -5.17
N LEU A 15 -3.05 -2.94 -5.13
CA LEU A 15 -3.92 -3.04 -3.95
C LEU A 15 -4.72 -4.34 -4.00
N ARG A 16 -4.70 -5.07 -2.88
CA ARG A 16 -5.58 -6.23 -2.66
C ARG A 16 -6.45 -5.95 -1.44
N CYS A 17 -7.75 -6.25 -1.56
CA CYS A 17 -8.74 -6.14 -0.50
C CYS A 17 -9.46 -7.49 -0.41
N TRP A 18 -9.59 -8.04 0.79
CA TRP A 18 -10.36 -9.26 1.01
C TRP A 18 -11.02 -9.24 2.38
N GLU A 19 -12.14 -9.92 2.50
CA GLU A 19 -12.82 -10.12 3.77
C GLU A 19 -12.33 -11.43 4.39
N GLU A 20 -11.73 -11.32 5.57
CA GLU A 20 -11.36 -12.47 6.39
C GLU A 20 -12.60 -12.89 7.20
N ARG A 21 -13.18 -14.02 6.83
CA ARG A 21 -14.37 -14.56 7.53
C ARG A 21 -13.99 -14.94 8.95
N SER A 22 -14.79 -14.51 9.92
CA SER A 22 -14.63 -15.00 11.28
C SER A 22 -15.05 -16.47 11.37
N THR A 23 -14.36 -17.24 12.20
CA THR A 23 -14.74 -18.63 12.50
C THR A 23 -15.96 -18.70 13.41
N GLN A 24 -16.40 -17.57 13.98
CA GLN A 24 -17.65 -17.46 14.74
C GLN A 24 -18.80 -17.04 13.85
N GLN A 25 -19.90 -17.78 13.97
CA GLN A 25 -21.08 -17.69 13.11
C GLN A 25 -21.81 -16.34 13.17
N ASP A 26 -21.56 -15.54 14.21
CA ASP A 26 -22.19 -14.23 14.44
C ASP A 26 -21.22 -13.03 14.38
N GLN A 27 -19.97 -13.24 13.96
CA GLN A 27 -19.04 -12.13 13.81
C GLN A 27 -18.95 -11.67 12.34
N PRO A 28 -19.08 -10.36 12.07
CA PRO A 28 -18.85 -9.83 10.74
C PRO A 28 -17.42 -10.12 10.30
N GLY A 29 -17.22 -10.40 9.01
CA GLY A 29 -15.89 -10.57 8.45
C GLY A 29 -15.08 -9.28 8.58
N VAL A 30 -13.77 -9.43 8.72
CA VAL A 30 -12.85 -8.29 8.86
C VAL A 30 -12.22 -8.02 7.51
N TRP A 31 -12.37 -6.80 7.02
CA TRP A 31 -11.65 -6.38 5.81
C TRP A 31 -10.15 -6.27 6.08
N ARG A 32 -9.38 -6.87 5.18
CA ARG A 32 -7.92 -6.82 5.15
C ARG A 32 -7.46 -6.20 3.85
N PHE A 33 -6.32 -5.51 3.95
CA PHE A 33 -5.75 -4.77 2.85
C PHE A 33 -4.27 -5.12 2.73
N SER A 34 -3.77 -5.22 1.51
CA SER A 34 -2.33 -5.27 1.28
C SER A 34 -1.94 -4.45 0.06
N LEU A 35 -0.76 -3.84 0.13
CA LEU A 35 -0.09 -3.24 -1.01
C LEU A 35 1.12 -4.07 -1.40
N GLU A 36 1.26 -4.30 -2.69
CA GLU A 36 2.49 -4.84 -3.28
C GLU A 36 3.16 -3.76 -4.10
N ASP A 37 4.41 -3.43 -3.80
CA ASP A 37 5.23 -2.55 -4.63
C ASP A 37 5.62 -3.29 -5.93
N VAL A 38 5.16 -2.78 -7.07
CA VAL A 38 5.39 -3.41 -8.38
C VAL A 38 6.87 -3.48 -8.75
N ARG A 39 7.70 -2.55 -8.25
CA ARG A 39 9.12 -2.49 -8.54
C ARG A 39 9.94 -3.46 -7.70
N THR A 40 9.53 -3.69 -6.45
CA THR A 40 10.32 -4.49 -5.48
C THR A 40 9.67 -5.83 -5.12
N GLY A 41 8.41 -6.06 -5.50
CA GLY A 41 7.61 -7.21 -5.07
C GLY A 41 7.30 -7.20 -3.57
N ARG A 42 7.62 -6.11 -2.85
CA ARG A 42 7.45 -6.04 -1.40
C ARG A 42 5.97 -5.97 -1.06
N LEU A 43 5.50 -6.93 -0.28
CA LEU A 43 4.14 -6.98 0.24
C LEU A 43 4.02 -6.34 1.63
N MET A 44 3.00 -5.52 1.83
CA MET A 44 2.73 -4.78 3.07
C MET A 44 1.26 -4.96 3.42
N GLY A 45 0.99 -5.56 4.58
CA GLY A 45 -0.38 -5.77 5.08
C GLY A 45 -0.85 -4.64 5.97
N PHE A 46 -2.14 -4.34 5.91
CA PHE A 46 -2.81 -3.31 6.71
C PHE A 46 -4.13 -3.83 7.25
N ALA A 47 -4.41 -3.52 8.52
CA ALA A 47 -5.64 -3.91 9.19
C ALA A 47 -6.84 -3.02 8.81
N THR A 48 -6.59 -1.80 8.31
CA THR A 48 -7.63 -0.85 7.90
C THR A 48 -7.25 -0.16 6.60
N LEU A 49 -8.26 0.32 5.86
CA LEU A 49 -8.06 1.11 4.65
C LEU A 49 -7.30 2.41 4.96
N GLU A 50 -7.62 3.05 6.07
CA GLU A 50 -7.00 4.30 6.51
C GLU A 50 -5.49 4.14 6.75
N ALA A 51 -5.08 3.10 7.47
CA ALA A 51 -3.65 2.83 7.70
C ALA A 51 -2.87 2.63 6.40
N MET A 52 -3.50 2.00 5.41
CA MET A 52 -2.93 1.81 4.07
C MET A 52 -2.81 3.14 3.31
N VAL A 53 -3.84 4.00 3.35
CA VAL A 53 -3.80 5.34 2.73
C VAL A 53 -2.75 6.23 3.41
N THR A 54 -2.69 6.26 4.74
CA THR A 54 -1.67 7.02 5.48
C THR A 54 -0.26 6.57 5.10
N TYR A 55 -0.04 5.27 4.92
CA TYR A 55 1.24 4.76 4.45
C TYR A 55 1.61 5.32 3.07
N VAL A 56 0.68 5.28 2.11
CA VAL A 56 0.92 5.80 0.75
C VAL A 56 1.17 7.31 0.78
N GLN A 57 0.39 8.07 1.55
CA GLN A 57 0.59 9.51 1.72
C GLN A 57 1.99 9.83 2.26
N ASN A 58 2.46 9.09 3.27
CA ASN A 58 3.81 9.26 3.82
C ASN A 58 4.92 8.92 2.81
N LYS A 59 4.67 8.00 1.87
CA LYS A 59 5.62 7.65 0.80
C LYS A 59 5.65 8.64 -0.36
N LEU A 60 4.54 9.36 -0.56
CA LEU A 60 4.41 10.41 -1.58
C LEU A 60 4.77 11.80 -1.04
N ALA A 61 4.82 11.97 0.29
CA ALA A 61 5.24 13.21 0.90
C ALA A 61 6.63 13.61 0.38
N PRO A 62 6.83 14.87 0.00
CA PRO A 62 8.13 15.34 -0.46
C PRO A 62 9.15 15.05 0.64
N THR A 63 10.20 14.29 0.29
CA THR A 63 11.34 14.12 1.18
C THR A 63 12.05 15.47 1.25
N ASN A 64 11.64 16.33 2.20
CA ASN A 64 12.43 17.50 2.55
C ASN A 64 13.76 16.97 3.09
N LYS A 65 14.81 17.18 2.29
CA LYS A 65 16.19 16.83 2.61
C LYS A 65 16.88 18.05 3.19
#